data_AF-A0A3B8HK15-F1
#
_entry.id   AF-A0A3B8HK15-F1
#
_cell.length_a   1.000
_cell.length_b   1.000
_cell.length_c   1.000
_cell.angle_alpha   90.00
_cell.angle_beta   90.00
_cell.angle_gamma   90.00
#
_symmetry.space_group_name_H-M   'P 1'
#
loop_
_entity.id
_entity.type
_entity.pdbx_description
1 polymer ?
#
loop_
_entity_poly.entity_id
_entity_poly.type
_entity_poly.pdbx_seq_one_letter_code
_entity_poly.pdbx_strand_id
1 'polypeptide(L)'
;MVRAGFTRGTSGVQTVYDVFAVAPLGAGVVDPTAGSALVTAYLTGQELKHLLEFFLVDNPAHPGEFFPRASGMRFRYDPSRPRFDVVTAIELGDLDRGYHAIDITGKDERLYSLTCPLYLAVIAVAIPKYTQGLLPLIPKNKDGQPQDSRVEALELPRAHTPYMLPPSGTLDKTSLATTGEMDALQEIKEWQAIMDHLRRLPVEGKDELPMFPVDERSKEVRAIKAG
;
A
#
# COMPACT_ATOMS: atom_id res chain seq x y z
N MET A 1 7.02 -0.48 -2.41
CA MET A 1 8.22 -0.51 -1.50
C MET A 1 9.01 0.77 -1.71
N VAL A 2 9.30 1.52 -0.64
CA VAL A 2 9.92 2.84 -0.75
C VAL A 2 11.39 2.75 -1.16
N ARG A 3 11.77 3.38 -2.27
CA ARG A 3 13.14 3.36 -2.82
C ARG A 3 13.90 4.69 -2.70
N ALA A 4 13.17 5.78 -2.53
CA ALA A 4 13.70 7.11 -2.24
C ALA A 4 12.80 7.80 -1.21
N GLY A 5 13.36 8.74 -0.44
CA GLY A 5 12.57 9.67 0.36
C GLY A 5 12.13 10.87 -0.48
N PHE A 6 11.00 11.48 -0.13
CA PHE A 6 10.66 12.82 -0.63
C PHE A 6 11.62 13.84 -0.01
N THR A 7 12.63 14.28 -0.76
CA THR A 7 13.60 15.29 -0.32
C THR A 7 13.22 16.67 -0.85
N ARG A 8 13.48 17.71 -0.06
CA ARG A 8 13.22 19.09 -0.50
C ARG A 8 14.25 19.49 -1.56
N GLY A 9 13.83 19.52 -2.83
CA GLY A 9 14.66 20.04 -3.93
C GLY A 9 14.93 21.54 -3.82
N THR A 10 15.91 22.04 -4.58
CA THR A 10 16.41 23.43 -4.52
C THR A 10 15.31 24.48 -4.77
N SER A 11 14.34 24.18 -5.64
CA SER A 11 13.19 25.05 -5.93
C SER A 11 12.03 24.90 -4.92
N GLY A 12 12.07 23.91 -4.03
CA GLY A 12 10.94 23.51 -3.19
C GLY A 12 9.83 22.73 -3.92
N VAL A 13 9.89 22.61 -5.25
CA VAL A 13 8.88 21.93 -6.07
C VAL A 13 9.22 20.45 -6.24
N GLN A 14 8.22 19.57 -6.11
CA GLN A 14 8.33 18.15 -6.47
C GLN A 14 7.77 17.92 -7.88
N THR A 15 8.46 17.11 -8.67
CA THR A 15 8.05 16.72 -10.02
C THR A 15 7.45 15.31 -10.05
N VAL A 16 6.87 14.93 -11.19
CA VAL A 16 6.44 13.54 -11.47
C VAL A 16 7.57 12.53 -11.28
N TYR A 17 8.81 12.90 -11.63
CA TYR A 17 9.98 12.04 -11.49
C TYR A 17 10.34 11.78 -10.02
N ASP A 18 10.21 12.80 -9.17
CA ASP A 18 10.48 12.67 -7.73
C ASP A 18 9.47 11.71 -7.08
N VAL A 19 8.18 11.81 -7.45
CA VAL A 19 7.14 10.88 -6.96
C VAL A 19 7.36 9.46 -7.51
N PHE A 20 7.70 9.33 -8.79
CA PHE A 20 7.99 8.02 -9.39
C PHE A 20 9.19 7.34 -8.72
N ALA A 21 10.25 8.08 -8.38
CA ALA A 21 11.45 7.56 -7.70
C ALA A 21 11.17 7.00 -6.30
N VAL A 22 10.09 7.38 -5.64
CA VAL A 22 9.67 6.84 -4.33
C VAL A 22 9.18 5.40 -4.46
N ALA A 23 8.40 5.06 -5.50
CA ALA A 23 7.83 3.73 -5.72
C ALA A 23 7.92 3.25 -7.19
N PRO A 24 9.12 3.14 -7.79
CA PRO A 24 9.30 2.84 -9.22
C PRO A 24 9.26 1.33 -9.53
N LEU A 25 9.38 0.48 -8.51
CA LEU A 25 9.56 -0.96 -8.67
C LEU A 25 8.23 -1.72 -8.66
N GLY A 26 8.28 -2.92 -9.26
CA GLY A 26 7.13 -3.80 -9.43
C GLY A 26 6.60 -3.76 -10.86
N ALA A 27 5.61 -4.61 -11.11
CA ALA A 27 4.90 -4.72 -12.38
C ALA A 27 3.40 -4.77 -12.09
N GLY A 28 2.60 -4.59 -13.15
CA GLY A 28 1.16 -4.78 -13.08
C GLY A 28 0.71 -6.24 -13.12
N VAL A 29 -0.61 -6.41 -13.08
CA VAL A 29 -1.32 -7.65 -13.43
C VAL A 29 -1.73 -7.62 -14.90
N VAL A 30 -2.19 -6.46 -15.38
CA VAL A 30 -2.73 -6.24 -16.74
C VAL A 30 -2.00 -5.12 -17.48
N ASP A 31 -1.35 -4.20 -16.77
CA ASP A 31 -0.55 -3.11 -17.34
C ASP A 31 0.97 -3.42 -17.20
N PRO A 32 1.72 -3.57 -18.31
CA PRO A 32 3.15 -3.90 -18.28
C PRO A 32 4.06 -2.72 -17.85
N THR A 33 3.51 -1.54 -17.61
CA THR A 33 4.30 -0.36 -17.20
C THR A 33 4.86 -0.51 -15.79
N ALA A 34 5.98 0.17 -15.54
CA ALA A 34 6.73 0.06 -14.30
C ALA A 34 5.94 0.53 -13.08
N GLY A 35 6.18 -0.12 -11.95
CA GLY A 35 5.48 0.10 -10.69
C GLY A 35 4.51 -1.03 -10.36
N SER A 36 4.42 -1.36 -9.08
CA SER A 36 3.44 -2.33 -8.59
C SER A 36 2.01 -1.79 -8.77
N ALA A 37 1.10 -2.63 -9.26
CA ALA A 37 -0.34 -2.38 -9.12
C ALA A 37 -0.73 -2.23 -7.65
N LEU A 38 -1.79 -1.47 -7.37
CA LEU A 38 -2.54 -1.53 -6.12
C LEU A 38 -3.59 -2.64 -6.20
N VAL A 39 -3.70 -3.38 -5.10
CA VAL A 39 -4.70 -4.42 -4.90
C VAL A 39 -5.36 -4.27 -3.52
N THR A 40 -6.62 -4.64 -3.44
CA THR A 40 -7.42 -4.57 -2.21
C THR A 40 -7.87 -5.97 -1.80
N ALA A 41 -7.56 -6.32 -0.56
CA ALA A 41 -8.03 -7.53 0.11
C ALA A 41 -8.76 -7.16 1.41
N TYR A 42 -9.53 -8.11 1.94
CA TYR A 42 -10.26 -8.00 3.19
C TYR A 42 -9.70 -9.02 4.18
N LEU A 43 -9.42 -8.56 5.40
CA LEU A 43 -8.75 -9.34 6.45
C LEU A 43 -9.47 -9.13 7.79
N THR A 44 -9.51 -10.15 8.65
CA THR A 44 -9.92 -9.95 10.04
C THR A 44 -8.84 -9.20 10.82
N GLY A 45 -9.18 -8.67 12.01
CA GLY A 45 -8.18 -8.02 12.86
C GLY A 45 -7.05 -8.95 13.34
N GLN A 46 -7.34 -10.26 13.47
CA GLN A 46 -6.31 -11.26 13.74
C GLN A 46 -5.37 -11.48 12.53
N GLU A 47 -5.90 -11.48 11.31
CA GLU A 47 -5.08 -11.59 10.10
C GLU A 47 -4.23 -10.34 9.86
N LEU A 48 -4.74 -9.14 10.22
CA LEU A 48 -3.93 -7.92 10.27
C LEU A 48 -2.81 -8.02 11.33
N LYS A 49 -3.06 -8.63 12.50
CA LYS A 49 -2.00 -8.96 13.46
C LYS A 49 -0.95 -9.85 12.80
N HIS A 50 -1.36 -10.97 12.21
CA HIS A 50 -0.45 -11.93 11.58
C HIS A 50 0.38 -11.31 10.44
N LEU A 51 -0.19 -10.39 9.66
CA LEU A 51 0.55 -9.63 8.65
C LEU A 51 1.68 -8.79 9.28
N LEU A 52 1.39 -8.08 10.36
CA LEU A 52 2.37 -7.25 11.08
C LEU A 52 3.42 -8.11 11.81
N GLU A 53 3.02 -9.20 12.45
CA GLU A 53 3.91 -10.16 13.13
C GLU A 53 4.97 -10.72 12.17
N PHE A 54 4.61 -10.99 10.91
CA PHE A 54 5.55 -11.42 9.89
C PHE A 54 6.56 -10.32 9.54
N PHE A 55 6.08 -9.11 9.26
CA PHE A 55 6.92 -7.98 8.84
C PHE A 55 7.75 -7.34 9.96
N LEU A 56 7.45 -7.62 11.23
CA LEU A 56 8.26 -7.23 12.39
C LEU A 56 9.39 -8.21 12.70
N VAL A 57 9.48 -9.36 12.02
CA VAL A 57 10.69 -10.17 12.03
C VAL A 57 11.74 -9.50 11.15
N ASP A 58 12.67 -8.78 11.79
CA ASP A 58 13.74 -8.10 11.08
C ASP A 58 14.66 -9.08 10.34
N ASN A 59 15.18 -8.65 9.19
CA ASN A 59 16.11 -9.41 8.37
C ASN A 59 17.52 -8.81 8.52
N PRO A 60 18.47 -9.47 9.19
CA PRO A 60 19.82 -8.91 9.39
C PRO A 60 20.59 -8.58 8.11
N ALA A 61 20.24 -9.19 6.97
CA ALA A 61 20.83 -8.85 5.67
C ALA A 61 20.19 -7.61 5.02
N HIS A 62 18.96 -7.26 5.41
CA HIS A 62 18.17 -6.13 4.90
C HIS A 62 17.44 -5.40 6.05
N PRO A 63 18.18 -4.81 7.02
CA PRO A 63 17.57 -4.31 8.25
C PRO A 63 16.51 -3.24 8.00
N GLY A 64 15.29 -3.47 8.49
CA GLY A 64 14.17 -2.54 8.35
C GLY A 64 13.60 -2.34 6.93
N GLU A 65 14.11 -3.02 5.88
CA GLU A 65 13.56 -2.91 4.51
C GLU A 65 12.07 -3.32 4.45
N PHE A 66 11.72 -4.31 5.26
CA PHE A 66 10.37 -4.87 5.36
C PHE A 66 9.53 -4.26 6.50
N PHE A 67 10.05 -3.28 7.24
CA PHE A 67 9.35 -2.72 8.40
C PHE A 67 8.02 -2.07 7.98
N PRO A 68 6.87 -2.47 8.58
CA PRO A 68 5.56 -2.11 8.05
C PRO A 68 5.28 -0.60 8.20
N ARG A 69 4.94 0.04 7.07
CA ARG A 69 4.46 1.43 6.99
C ARG A 69 3.00 1.42 6.61
N ALA A 70 2.18 2.17 7.36
CA ALA A 70 0.73 2.15 7.22
C ALA A 70 0.11 3.57 7.13
N SER A 71 -1.10 3.63 6.60
CA SER A 71 -1.99 4.78 6.61
C SER A 71 -3.40 4.27 6.98
N GLY A 72 -4.19 5.08 7.71
CA GLY A 72 -5.47 4.63 8.28
C GLY A 72 -5.34 3.64 9.46
N MET A 73 -4.11 3.31 9.87
CA MET A 73 -3.80 2.36 10.94
C MET A 73 -2.56 2.83 11.73
N ARG A 74 -2.61 2.64 13.05
CA ARG A 74 -1.42 2.57 13.91
C ARG A 74 -1.41 1.25 14.67
N PHE A 75 -0.23 0.78 15.05
CA PHE A 75 -0.07 -0.45 15.82
C PHE A 75 0.97 -0.28 16.93
N ARG A 76 0.83 -1.09 17.98
CA ARG A 76 1.75 -1.16 19.10
C ARG A 76 2.47 -2.51 19.07
N TYR A 77 3.77 -2.53 19.33
CA TYR A 77 4.56 -3.75 19.32
C TYR A 77 5.64 -3.74 20.41
N ASP A 78 5.89 -4.90 21.01
CA ASP A 78 6.86 -5.11 22.08
C ASP A 78 7.82 -6.25 21.68
N PRO A 79 9.07 -5.93 21.30
CA PRO A 79 10.04 -6.92 20.84
C PRO A 79 10.68 -7.75 21.97
N SER A 80 10.31 -7.52 23.24
CA SER A 80 10.69 -8.43 24.34
C SER A 80 9.83 -9.69 24.38
N ARG A 81 8.68 -9.68 23.69
CA ARG A 81 7.76 -10.81 23.57
C ARG A 81 8.30 -11.88 22.61
N PRO A 82 7.80 -13.13 22.70
CA PRO A 82 8.15 -14.18 21.75
C PRO A 82 7.88 -13.78 20.30
N ARG A 83 8.70 -14.31 19.38
CA ARG A 83 8.51 -14.17 17.93
C ARG A 83 7.08 -14.60 17.54
N PHE A 84 6.44 -13.82 16.68
CA PHE A 84 5.05 -13.98 16.23
C PHE A 84 3.98 -13.69 17.30
N ASP A 85 4.36 -13.07 18.41
CA ASP A 85 3.43 -12.46 19.37
C ASP A 85 3.92 -11.08 19.87
N VAL A 86 4.60 -10.29 19.01
CA VAL A 86 5.10 -8.96 19.39
C VAL A 86 4.05 -7.86 19.26
N VAL A 87 3.02 -8.02 18.43
CA VAL A 87 1.98 -7.00 18.19
C VAL A 87 0.95 -7.04 19.33
N THR A 88 0.88 -5.94 20.09
CA THR A 88 0.06 -5.84 21.31
C THR A 88 -1.26 -5.09 21.10
N ALA A 89 -1.36 -4.23 20.08
CA ALA A 89 -2.60 -3.56 19.71
C ALA A 89 -2.57 -3.09 18.25
N ILE A 90 -3.73 -3.04 17.61
CA ILE A 90 -3.96 -2.36 16.32
C ILE A 90 -5.12 -1.39 16.52
N GLU A 91 -4.98 -0.18 15.99
CA GLU A 91 -5.99 0.87 16.04
C GLU A 91 -6.16 1.47 14.64
N LEU A 92 -7.40 1.64 14.19
CA LEU A 92 -7.74 2.21 12.89
C LEU A 92 -8.26 3.63 13.03
N GLY A 93 -7.94 4.49 12.05
CA GLY A 93 -8.28 5.92 12.06
C GLY A 93 -7.14 6.82 11.60
N ASP A 94 -7.20 8.07 12.05
CA ASP A 94 -6.27 9.15 11.72
C ASP A 94 -6.25 10.22 12.82
N LEU A 95 -5.36 11.21 12.72
CA LEU A 95 -5.25 12.29 13.72
C LEU A 95 -6.48 13.21 13.78
N ASP A 96 -7.25 13.32 12.71
CA ASP A 96 -8.37 14.27 12.61
C ASP A 96 -9.67 13.71 13.20
N ARG A 97 -9.90 12.40 13.01
CA ARG A 97 -11.07 11.66 13.51
C ARG A 97 -10.79 10.85 14.77
N GLY A 98 -9.52 10.70 15.13
CA GLY A 98 -9.06 9.84 16.20
C GLY A 98 -8.84 8.40 15.74
N TYR A 99 -8.35 7.59 16.67
CA TYR A 99 -8.03 6.17 16.49
C TYR A 99 -8.89 5.30 17.39
N HIS A 100 -9.34 4.17 16.85
CA HIS A 100 -10.15 3.18 17.57
C HIS A 100 -9.49 1.81 17.50
N ALA A 101 -9.32 1.16 18.66
CA ALA A 101 -8.81 -0.20 18.74
C ALA A 101 -9.77 -1.19 18.07
N ILE A 102 -9.20 -2.20 17.40
CA ILE A 102 -9.93 -3.34 16.83
C ILE A 102 -9.60 -4.62 17.61
N ASP A 103 -10.49 -5.63 17.58
CA ASP A 103 -10.12 -6.95 18.09
C ASP A 103 -9.04 -7.57 17.19
N ILE A 104 -7.97 -8.03 17.83
CA ILE A 104 -6.87 -8.77 17.18
C ILE A 104 -6.73 -10.19 17.74
N THR A 105 -7.68 -10.63 18.57
CA THR A 105 -7.64 -11.93 19.25
C THR A 105 -8.22 -13.08 18.42
N GLY A 106 -8.94 -12.77 17.34
CA GLY A 106 -9.63 -13.77 16.51
C GLY A 106 -11.02 -14.12 17.03
N LYS A 107 -11.61 -13.26 17.87
CA LYS A 107 -12.98 -13.39 18.37
C LYS A 107 -13.98 -12.60 17.53
N ASP A 108 -13.51 -11.54 16.87
CA ASP A 108 -14.26 -10.79 15.87
C ASP A 108 -13.88 -11.24 14.45
N GLU A 109 -14.88 -11.63 13.66
CA GLU A 109 -14.73 -11.98 12.24
C GLU A 109 -14.88 -10.76 11.32
N ARG A 110 -15.09 -9.55 11.88
CA ARG A 110 -15.21 -8.31 11.11
C ARG A 110 -14.05 -8.12 10.14
N LEU A 111 -14.41 -7.91 8.88
CA LEU A 111 -13.48 -7.66 7.80
C LEU A 111 -13.11 -6.18 7.72
N TYR A 112 -11.81 -5.94 7.53
CA TYR A 112 -11.20 -4.64 7.30
C TYR A 112 -10.52 -4.65 5.94
N SER A 113 -10.73 -3.60 5.13
CA SER A 113 -10.10 -3.47 3.82
C SER A 113 -8.63 -3.05 3.95
N LEU A 114 -7.75 -3.80 3.30
CA LEU A 114 -6.33 -3.50 3.12
C LEU A 114 -6.05 -3.28 1.63
N THR A 115 -5.84 -2.03 1.24
CA THR A 115 -5.28 -1.69 -0.08
C THR A 115 -3.76 -1.60 0.04
N CYS A 116 -3.03 -2.33 -0.79
CA CYS A 116 -1.57 -2.39 -0.75
C CYS A 116 -0.96 -2.61 -2.14
N PRO A 117 0.35 -2.42 -2.33
CA PRO A 117 1.02 -2.83 -3.56
C PRO A 117 0.95 -4.35 -3.73
N LEU A 118 0.66 -4.83 -4.95
CA LEU A 118 0.65 -6.24 -5.35
C LEU A 118 1.86 -7.04 -4.82
N TYR A 119 3.06 -6.44 -4.77
CA TYR A 119 4.24 -7.08 -4.18
C TYR A 119 4.03 -7.51 -2.71
N LEU A 120 3.38 -6.66 -1.90
CA LEU A 120 3.02 -6.99 -0.51
C LEU A 120 1.95 -8.08 -0.47
N ALA A 121 0.93 -8.01 -1.31
CA ALA A 121 -0.13 -9.03 -1.37
C ALA A 121 0.42 -10.43 -1.72
N VAL A 122 1.40 -10.52 -2.64
CA VAL A 122 2.07 -11.79 -2.96
C VAL A 122 2.84 -12.35 -1.75
N ILE A 123 3.46 -11.50 -0.93
CA ILE A 123 4.07 -11.92 0.34
C ILE A 123 2.99 -12.40 1.31
N ALA A 124 1.89 -11.66 1.46
CA ALA A 124 0.80 -11.98 2.40
C ALA A 124 0.21 -13.38 2.15
N VAL A 125 -0.08 -13.74 0.89
CA VAL A 125 -0.53 -15.09 0.49
C VAL A 125 0.48 -16.19 0.89
N ALA A 126 1.77 -15.86 0.93
CA ALA A 126 2.82 -16.82 1.28
C ALA A 126 3.14 -16.90 2.79
N ILE A 127 2.62 -16.00 3.64
CA ILE A 127 2.89 -15.98 5.09
C ILE A 127 2.57 -17.33 5.76
N PRO A 128 1.41 -17.99 5.54
CA PRO A 128 1.13 -19.28 6.19
C PRO A 128 2.18 -20.34 5.83
N LYS A 129 2.69 -20.33 4.59
CA LYS A 129 3.73 -21.25 4.13
C LYS A 129 5.09 -20.94 4.77
N TYR A 130 5.51 -19.67 4.75
CA TYR A 130 6.80 -19.26 5.33
C TYR A 130 6.86 -19.38 6.87
N THR A 131 5.71 -19.37 7.53
CA THR A 131 5.59 -19.51 9.00
C THR A 131 5.18 -20.90 9.46
N GLN A 132 5.12 -21.88 8.54
CA GLN A 132 4.70 -23.26 8.83
C GLN A 132 3.32 -23.35 9.52
N GLY A 133 2.42 -22.42 9.17
CA GLY A 133 1.06 -22.32 9.74
C GLY A 133 0.95 -21.52 11.04
N LEU A 134 2.06 -21.02 11.62
CA LEU A 134 2.03 -20.24 12.87
C LEU A 134 1.29 -18.89 12.71
N LEU A 135 1.31 -18.30 11.51
CA LEU A 135 0.59 -17.09 11.16
C LEU A 135 -0.43 -17.38 10.03
N PRO A 136 -1.63 -17.92 10.36
CA PRO A 136 -2.67 -18.17 9.37
C PRO A 136 -3.25 -16.85 8.84
N LEU A 137 -3.32 -16.72 7.51
CA LEU A 137 -3.81 -15.53 6.82
C LEU A 137 -4.38 -15.95 5.46
N ILE A 138 -5.62 -15.59 5.18
CA ILE A 138 -6.28 -15.83 3.89
C ILE A 138 -6.85 -14.49 3.39
N PRO A 139 -6.30 -13.88 2.32
CA PRO A 139 -6.88 -12.67 1.73
C PRO A 139 -8.28 -12.97 1.19
N LYS A 140 -9.25 -12.13 1.55
CA LYS A 140 -10.66 -12.29 1.12
C LYS A 140 -11.10 -11.14 0.23
N ASN A 141 -12.19 -11.34 -0.51
CA ASN A 141 -12.95 -10.26 -1.12
C ASN A 141 -13.93 -9.65 -0.11
N LYS A 142 -14.67 -8.63 -0.53
CA LYS A 142 -15.61 -7.87 0.31
C LYS A 142 -16.72 -8.75 0.94
N ASP A 143 -17.03 -9.88 0.31
CA ASP A 143 -18.07 -10.83 0.70
C ASP A 143 -17.51 -11.99 1.57
N GLY A 144 -16.27 -11.84 2.04
CA GLY A 144 -15.58 -12.76 2.94
C GLY A 144 -15.06 -14.05 2.29
N GLN A 145 -15.23 -14.21 0.98
CA GLN A 145 -14.72 -15.37 0.25
C GLN A 145 -13.21 -15.21 -0.02
N PRO A 146 -12.40 -16.29 0.03
CA PRO A 146 -10.99 -16.23 -0.38
C PRO A 146 -10.82 -15.63 -1.78
N GLN A 147 -9.81 -14.79 -1.98
CA GLN A 147 -9.45 -14.27 -3.30
C GLN A 147 -8.57 -15.28 -4.05
N ASP A 148 -9.07 -15.76 -5.19
CA ASP A 148 -8.40 -16.80 -5.98
C ASP A 148 -7.54 -16.25 -7.12
N SER A 149 -7.61 -14.94 -7.42
CA SER A 149 -6.83 -14.33 -8.51
C SER A 149 -6.32 -12.91 -8.23
N ARG A 150 -5.20 -12.55 -8.89
CA ARG A 150 -4.64 -11.19 -8.84
C ARG A 150 -5.52 -10.16 -9.55
N VAL A 151 -6.34 -10.58 -10.51
CA VAL A 151 -7.23 -9.70 -11.29
C VAL A 151 -8.43 -9.29 -10.45
N GLU A 152 -9.04 -10.23 -9.71
CA GLU A 152 -10.12 -9.96 -8.76
C GLU A 152 -9.71 -8.95 -7.67
N ALA A 153 -8.44 -9.00 -7.26
CA ALA A 153 -7.90 -8.12 -6.23
C ALA A 153 -7.54 -6.71 -6.72
N LEU A 154 -7.59 -6.40 -8.03
CA LEU A 154 -7.18 -5.08 -8.55
C LEU A 154 -8.02 -3.93 -8.00
N GLU A 155 -7.36 -2.88 -7.50
CA GLU A 155 -8.04 -1.63 -7.16
C GLU A 155 -8.33 -0.83 -8.45
N LEU A 156 -9.61 -0.59 -8.73
CA LEU A 156 -10.05 0.13 -9.93
C LEU A 156 -9.74 1.64 -9.83
N PRO A 157 -9.39 2.29 -10.96
CA PRO A 157 -9.23 3.75 -11.05
C PRO A 157 -10.42 4.51 -10.43
N ARG A 158 -10.12 5.49 -9.58
CA ARG A 158 -11.13 6.43 -9.11
C ARG A 158 -11.52 7.35 -10.27
N ALA A 159 -12.73 7.89 -10.28
CA ALA A 159 -13.32 8.65 -11.39
C ALA A 159 -12.51 9.89 -11.89
N HIS A 160 -11.43 10.26 -11.20
CA HIS A 160 -10.53 11.35 -11.57
C HIS A 160 -9.04 10.97 -11.51
N THR A 161 -8.69 9.69 -11.46
CA THR A 161 -7.30 9.21 -11.60
C THR A 161 -6.85 9.47 -13.05
N PRO A 162 -5.92 10.41 -13.32
CA PRO A 162 -5.43 10.62 -14.66
C PRO A 162 -4.55 9.43 -15.01
N TYR A 163 -4.95 8.63 -16.00
CA TYR A 163 -4.07 7.61 -16.56
C TYR A 163 -2.93 8.36 -17.29
N MET A 164 -1.82 8.56 -16.57
CA MET A 164 -0.73 9.48 -16.97
C MET A 164 0.12 8.96 -18.14
N LEU A 165 -0.12 7.71 -18.55
CA LEU A 165 0.52 7.10 -19.70
C LEU A 165 -0.52 7.02 -20.82
N PRO A 166 -0.10 7.11 -22.09
CA PRO A 166 -1.01 6.77 -23.17
C PRO A 166 -1.51 5.32 -23.03
N PRO A 167 -2.72 5.01 -23.52
CA PRO A 167 -3.11 3.62 -23.77
C PRO A 167 -2.04 2.94 -24.62
N SER A 168 -1.84 1.63 -24.40
CA SER A 168 -1.01 0.77 -25.23
C SER A 168 -1.37 0.97 -26.72
N GLY A 169 -0.54 1.72 -27.46
CA GLY A 169 -0.89 2.20 -28.80
C GLY A 169 -0.50 3.64 -29.16
N THR A 170 0.04 4.44 -28.23
CA THR A 170 0.60 5.79 -28.55
C THR A 170 2.14 5.83 -28.48
N LEU A 171 2.78 4.68 -28.70
CA LEU A 171 4.18 4.61 -29.12
C LEU A 171 4.26 4.74 -30.65
N ASP A 172 5.45 5.02 -31.20
CA ASP A 172 5.65 5.22 -32.65
C ASP A 172 5.09 4.03 -33.45
N LYS A 173 4.09 4.33 -34.30
CA LYS A 173 3.32 3.36 -35.08
C LYS A 173 4.16 2.65 -36.16
N THR A 174 5.39 3.09 -36.41
CA THR A 174 6.32 2.41 -37.32
C THR A 174 6.87 1.09 -36.76
N SER A 175 6.73 0.82 -35.45
CA SER A 175 7.47 -0.26 -34.79
C SER A 175 6.72 -1.57 -34.54
N LEU A 176 5.38 -1.66 -34.72
CA LEU A 176 4.61 -2.88 -34.43
C LEU A 176 3.45 -3.15 -35.40
N ALA A 177 3.22 -4.45 -35.67
CA ALA A 177 2.10 -4.96 -36.44
C ALA A 177 0.79 -5.00 -35.62
N THR A 178 -0.35 -4.98 -36.32
CA THR A 178 -1.67 -4.60 -35.78
C THR A 178 -2.45 -5.69 -35.03
N THR A 179 -2.81 -5.39 -33.77
CA THR A 179 -4.06 -5.68 -33.04
C THR A 179 -4.09 -4.81 -31.75
N GLY A 180 -5.21 -4.56 -31.05
CA GLY A 180 -6.63 -4.82 -31.36
C GLY A 180 -7.54 -4.52 -30.16
N GLU A 181 -8.62 -3.74 -30.39
CA GLU A 181 -9.75 -3.41 -29.47
C GLU A 181 -9.46 -2.70 -28.11
N MET A 182 -10.41 -1.84 -27.70
CA MET A 182 -10.37 -1.04 -26.47
C MET A 182 -11.27 -1.65 -25.39
N ASP A 183 -10.81 -2.71 -24.74
CA ASP A 183 -11.39 -3.19 -23.45
C ASP A 183 -10.27 -3.54 -22.47
N ALA A 184 -9.27 -2.64 -22.38
CA ALA A 184 -8.11 -2.82 -21.53
C ALA A 184 -8.50 -2.62 -20.05
N LEU A 185 -8.50 -3.71 -19.28
CA LEU A 185 -8.52 -3.69 -17.82
C LEU A 185 -7.51 -2.66 -17.30
N GLN A 186 -7.99 -1.65 -16.57
CA GLN A 186 -7.15 -0.59 -16.00
C GLN A 186 -6.82 -0.91 -14.54
N GLU A 187 -5.58 -0.65 -14.15
CA GLU A 187 -5.07 -0.77 -12.79
C GLU A 187 -4.42 0.54 -12.34
N ILE A 188 -4.44 0.82 -11.04
CA ILE A 188 -3.70 1.96 -10.47
C ILE A 188 -2.31 1.47 -10.01
N LYS A 189 -1.24 2.17 -10.40
CA LYS A 189 0.12 1.93 -9.88
C LYS A 189 0.35 2.60 -8.52
N GLU A 190 1.22 2.03 -7.67
CA GLU A 190 1.63 2.60 -6.36
C GLU A 190 2.03 4.09 -6.49
N TRP A 191 2.84 4.44 -7.50
CA TRP A 191 3.26 5.82 -7.77
C TRP A 191 2.13 6.72 -8.29
N GLN A 192 1.16 6.20 -9.05
CA GLN A 192 -0.01 6.95 -9.51
C GLN A 192 -0.89 7.34 -8.33
N ALA A 193 -1.15 6.39 -7.42
CA ALA A 193 -1.94 6.63 -6.22
C ALA A 193 -1.31 7.68 -5.29
N ILE A 194 0.03 7.69 -5.19
CA ILE A 194 0.77 8.74 -4.47
C ILE A 194 0.55 10.10 -5.15
N MET A 195 0.76 10.22 -6.48
CA MET A 195 0.50 11.48 -7.19
C MET A 195 -0.95 11.96 -7.06
N ASP A 196 -1.91 11.05 -7.17
CA ASP A 196 -3.33 11.32 -6.96
C ASP A 196 -3.63 11.85 -5.55
N HIS A 197 -2.94 11.34 -4.52
CA HIS A 197 -3.05 11.85 -3.17
C HIS A 197 -2.45 13.26 -3.06
N LEU A 198 -1.24 13.48 -3.59
CA LEU A 198 -0.57 14.78 -3.56
C LEU A 198 -1.37 15.87 -4.30
N ARG A 199 -1.98 15.54 -5.45
CA ARG A 199 -2.87 16.42 -6.20
C ARG A 199 -4.16 16.82 -5.47
N ARG A 200 -4.51 16.12 -4.38
CA ARG A 200 -5.68 16.40 -3.53
C ARG A 200 -5.32 17.07 -2.21
N LEU A 201 -4.04 17.39 -1.98
CA LEU A 201 -3.65 18.20 -0.82
C LEU A 201 -4.19 19.63 -0.94
N PRO A 202 -4.34 20.37 0.17
CA PRO A 202 -4.81 21.75 0.14
C PRO A 202 -3.90 22.66 -0.71
N VAL A 203 -4.52 23.65 -1.35
CA VAL A 203 -3.89 24.78 -2.03
C VAL A 203 -4.24 26.07 -1.28
N GLU A 204 -3.29 26.99 -1.12
CA GLU A 204 -3.52 28.25 -0.39
C GLU A 204 -4.19 29.29 -1.29
N GLY A 205 -3.79 29.36 -2.57
CA GLY A 205 -4.37 30.20 -3.60
C GLY A 205 -4.94 29.44 -4.81
N LYS A 206 -5.69 30.17 -5.64
CA LYS A 206 -6.10 29.70 -6.96
C LYS A 206 -4.88 29.70 -7.89
N ASP A 207 -4.71 28.62 -8.66
CA ASP A 207 -3.59 28.36 -9.57
C ASP A 207 -2.22 28.08 -8.88
N GLU A 208 -2.23 27.77 -7.57
CA GLU A 208 -1.04 27.33 -6.82
C GLU A 208 -0.89 25.79 -6.79
N LEU A 209 0.34 25.34 -6.50
CA LEU A 209 0.62 23.91 -6.31
C LEU A 209 0.20 23.46 -4.89
N PRO A 210 -0.32 22.22 -4.73
CA PRO A 210 -0.63 21.68 -3.41
C PRO A 210 0.61 21.60 -2.52
N MET A 211 0.49 22.06 -1.27
CA MET A 211 1.59 22.08 -0.32
C MET A 211 1.59 20.83 0.55
N PHE A 212 2.79 20.28 0.81
CA PHE A 212 2.95 19.18 1.76
C PHE A 212 2.66 19.69 3.18
N PRO A 213 1.69 19.11 3.91
CA PRO A 213 1.45 19.49 5.30
C PRO A 213 2.64 19.08 6.17
N VAL A 214 3.25 20.07 6.83
CA VAL A 214 4.36 19.90 7.80
C VAL A 214 3.89 20.09 9.25
N ASP A 215 2.59 19.96 9.48
CA ASP A 215 1.97 19.93 10.80
C ASP A 215 2.20 18.58 11.52
N GLU A 216 1.50 18.35 12.63
CA GLU A 216 1.66 17.13 13.44
C GLU A 216 1.39 15.82 12.66
N ARG A 217 0.63 15.84 11.55
CA ARG A 217 0.46 14.68 10.66
C ARG A 217 1.77 14.22 10.03
N SER A 218 2.72 15.12 9.82
CA SER A 218 4.06 14.80 9.30
C SER A 218 4.97 14.11 10.33
N LYS A 219 4.65 14.24 11.63
CA LYS A 219 5.43 13.69 12.76
C LYS A 219 4.79 12.43 13.35
N GLU A 220 3.69 11.95 12.76
CA GLU A 220 2.87 10.91 13.35
C GLU A 220 3.58 9.55 13.42
N VAL A 221 3.78 9.04 14.65
CA VAL A 221 4.34 7.71 14.88
C VAL A 221 3.23 6.65 14.85
N ARG A 222 3.08 5.98 13.70
CA ARG A 222 2.08 4.90 13.51
C ARG A 222 2.57 3.50 13.91
N ALA A 223 3.87 3.33 14.11
CA ALA A 223 4.47 2.08 14.61
C ALA A 223 5.05 2.36 16.00
N ILE A 224 4.28 2.07 17.04
CA ILE A 224 4.59 2.47 18.40
C ILE A 224 5.29 1.31 19.12
N LYS A 225 6.60 1.42 19.31
CA LYS A 225 7.33 0.50 20.18
C LYS A 225 6.86 0.67 21.64
N ALA A 226 6.52 -0.43 22.28
CA ALA A 226 6.31 -0.55 23.72
C ALA A 226 7.41 -1.45 24.30
N GLY A 227 7.82 -1.21 25.56
CA GLY A 227 9.08 -1.75 26.09
C GLY A 227 10.29 -1.03 25.48
#